data_AF-A0A959GEE5-F1
#
_entry.id   AF-A0A959GEE5-F1
#
_cell.length_a   1.000
_cell.length_b   1.000
_cell.length_c   1.000
_cell.angle_alpha   90.00
_cell.angle_beta   90.00
_cell.angle_gamma   90.00
#
_symmetry.space_group_name_H-M   'P 1'
#
loop_
_entity.id
_entity.type
_entity.pdbx_description
1 polymer ?
#
loop_
_entity_poly.entity_id
_entity_poly.type
_entity_poly.pdbx_seq_one_letter_code
_entity_poly.pdbx_strand_id
1 'polypeptide(L)'
;MYPEYHREITEALLMDARFLVEGEPAFTSLRDNLDFYQAFFEESFGLSLLCQSNYAFLQSARDNDTLSRDICIFLGVLCYEMDREGKNIMEELSFHTFAYEDVERLLELSSFREVLEATKSLRDGPSRRNFYHLLARRRLIDKIDDEVFRFTPGHRYFLEFARGVAQVRGGADEEE
;
A
#
# COMPACT_ATOMS: atom_id res chain seq x y z
N MET A 1 -4.44 12.26 29.51
CA MET A 1 -4.20 13.46 28.67
C MET A 1 -3.79 12.94 27.31
N TYR A 2 -4.37 13.45 26.21
CA TYR A 2 -4.04 12.94 24.87
C TYR A 2 -2.67 13.45 24.41
N PRO A 3 -1.87 12.64 23.68
CA PRO A 3 -0.59 13.07 23.13
C PRO A 3 -0.75 14.21 22.11
N GLU A 4 0.35 14.92 21.83
CA GLU A 4 0.39 15.93 20.77
C GLU A 4 0.02 15.31 19.41
N TYR A 5 -0.62 16.07 18.53
CA TYR A 5 -1.10 15.59 17.22
C TYR A 5 -2.17 14.47 17.26
N HIS A 6 -2.77 14.17 18.42
CA HIS A 6 -3.79 13.12 18.53
C HIS A 6 -4.95 13.25 17.53
N ARG A 7 -5.43 14.46 17.30
CA ARG A 7 -6.48 14.72 16.31
C ARG A 7 -6.03 14.38 14.89
N GLU A 8 -4.83 14.79 14.50
CA GLU A 8 -4.30 14.53 13.16
C GLU A 8 -4.05 13.03 12.94
N ILE A 9 -3.54 12.34 13.98
CA ILE A 9 -3.33 10.89 13.95
C ILE A 9 -4.65 10.16 13.78
N THR A 10 -5.67 10.50 14.57
CA THR A 10 -6.98 9.86 14.50
C THR A 10 -7.71 10.17 13.19
N GLU A 11 -7.67 11.41 12.70
CA GLU A 11 -8.23 11.77 11.39
C GLU A 11 -7.54 11.00 10.25
N ALA A 12 -6.20 10.96 10.24
CA ALA A 12 -5.44 10.24 9.22
C ALA A 12 -5.73 8.72 9.23
N LEU A 13 -5.69 8.09 10.41
CA LEU A 13 -5.77 6.64 10.52
C LEU A 13 -7.20 6.10 10.49
N LEU A 14 -8.17 6.77 11.14
CA LEU A 14 -9.56 6.30 11.20
C LEU A 14 -10.42 6.83 10.06
N MET A 15 -10.32 8.13 9.77
CA MET A 15 -11.25 8.77 8.83
C MET A 15 -10.78 8.63 7.38
N ASP A 16 -9.50 8.92 7.14
CA ASP A 16 -8.91 8.78 5.81
C ASP A 16 -8.36 7.39 5.54
N ALA A 17 -8.12 6.63 6.61
CA ALA A 17 -7.50 5.31 6.57
C ALA A 17 -6.25 5.30 5.67
N ARG A 18 -5.45 6.37 5.81
CA ARG A 18 -4.17 6.57 5.12
C ARG A 18 -3.03 6.06 6.00
N PHE A 19 -1.93 5.67 5.35
CA PHE A 19 -0.70 5.35 6.04
C PHE A 19 -0.08 6.63 6.59
N LEU A 20 0.35 6.60 7.85
CA LEU A 20 1.25 7.62 8.40
C LEU A 20 2.67 7.18 8.06
N VAL A 21 3.46 8.05 7.45
CA VAL A 21 4.82 7.73 6.99
C VAL A 21 5.86 8.59 7.72
N GLU A 22 7.09 8.09 7.76
CA GLU A 22 8.22 8.82 8.35
C GLU A 22 8.39 10.21 7.72
N GLY A 23 8.68 11.20 8.56
CA GLY A 23 8.78 12.62 8.19
C GLY A 23 7.55 13.45 8.58
N GLU A 24 6.40 12.83 8.86
CA GLU A 24 5.24 13.53 9.42
C GLU A 24 5.40 13.69 10.96
N PRO A 25 5.18 14.90 11.55
CA PRO A 25 5.19 15.08 13.00
C PRO A 25 4.22 14.16 13.74
N ALA A 26 3.06 13.89 13.11
CA ALA A 26 2.06 12.93 13.58
C ALA A 26 2.62 11.51 13.69
N PHE A 27 3.49 11.08 12.77
CA PHE A 27 4.12 9.75 12.83
C PHE A 27 5.10 9.65 14.00
N THR A 28 5.91 10.69 14.23
CA THR A 28 6.84 10.74 15.38
C THR A 28 6.06 10.67 16.70
N SER A 29 5.01 11.48 16.85
CA SER A 29 4.18 11.48 18.07
C SER A 29 3.48 10.13 18.29
N LEU A 30 2.98 9.49 17.23
CA LEU A 30 2.40 8.15 17.30
C LEU A 30 3.43 7.14 17.79
N ARG A 31 4.64 7.15 17.23
CA ARG A 31 5.72 6.22 17.59
C ARG A 31 6.16 6.39 19.04
N ASP A 32 6.29 7.64 19.50
CA ASP A 32 6.71 7.94 20.87
C ASP A 32 5.65 7.56 21.90
N ASN A 33 4.39 7.42 21.49
CA ASN A 33 3.24 7.04 22.34
C ASN A 33 2.55 5.76 21.85
N LEU A 34 3.31 4.81 21.28
CA LEU A 34 2.75 3.66 20.58
C LEU A 34 1.81 2.82 21.45
N ASP A 35 2.20 2.51 22.69
CA ASP A 35 1.41 1.69 23.61
C ASP A 35 0.04 2.32 23.90
N PHE A 36 0.01 3.65 24.03
CA PHE A 36 -1.24 4.39 24.23
C PHE A 36 -2.15 4.27 23.01
N TYR A 37 -1.62 4.47 21.81
CA TYR A 37 -2.42 4.42 20.59
C TYR A 37 -2.87 3.00 20.25
N GLN A 38 -2.05 1.98 20.49
CA GLN A 38 -2.45 0.58 20.34
C GLN A 38 -3.63 0.24 21.24
N ALA A 39 -3.54 0.54 22.54
CA ALA A 39 -4.65 0.33 23.46
C ALA A 39 -5.88 1.16 23.07
N PHE A 40 -5.70 2.43 22.70
CA PHE A 40 -6.78 3.31 22.29
C PHE A 40 -7.56 2.77 21.09
N PHE A 41 -6.88 2.35 20.01
CA PHE A 41 -7.55 1.86 18.81
C PHE A 41 -8.18 0.47 19.00
N GLU A 42 -7.53 -0.39 19.78
CA GLU A 42 -8.04 -1.73 20.09
C GLU A 42 -9.29 -1.63 20.99
N GLU A 43 -9.22 -0.90 22.11
CA GLU A 43 -10.33 -0.78 23.06
C GLU A 43 -11.50 0.05 22.53
N SER A 44 -11.23 1.10 21.75
CA SER A 44 -12.28 2.01 21.29
C SER A 44 -12.93 1.55 19.98
N PHE A 45 -12.18 0.89 19.10
CA PHE A 45 -12.64 0.57 17.73
C PHE A 45 -12.43 -0.89 17.33
N GLY A 46 -11.76 -1.71 18.13
CA GLY A 46 -11.40 -3.09 17.78
C GLY A 46 -10.49 -3.16 16.55
N LEU A 47 -9.61 -2.15 16.39
CA LEU A 47 -8.66 -2.05 15.28
C LEU A 47 -7.24 -2.16 15.81
N SER A 48 -6.45 -2.99 15.16
CA SER A 48 -5.06 -3.20 15.54
C SER A 48 -4.16 -2.18 14.84
N LEU A 49 -3.43 -1.40 15.63
CA LEU A 49 -2.44 -0.46 15.11
C LEU A 49 -1.11 -1.18 14.85
N LEU A 50 -0.74 -1.25 13.57
CA LEU A 50 0.58 -1.73 13.15
C LEU A 50 1.50 -0.56 12.89
N CYS A 51 2.62 -0.54 13.61
CA CYS A 51 3.68 0.46 13.46
C CYS A 51 4.97 -0.24 13.05
N GLN A 52 5.45 0.04 11.85
CA GLN A 52 6.75 -0.35 11.33
C GLN A 52 7.75 0.80 11.50
N SER A 53 9.02 0.57 11.17
CA SER A 53 10.08 1.57 11.33
C SER A 53 9.82 2.89 10.60
N ASN A 54 9.11 2.84 9.47
CA ASN A 54 8.93 3.98 8.57
C ASN A 54 7.47 4.24 8.13
N TYR A 55 6.51 3.45 8.62
CA TYR A 55 5.09 3.72 8.41
C TYR A 55 4.21 3.08 9.50
N ALA A 56 3.01 3.61 9.69
CA ALA A 56 1.99 3.06 10.58
C ALA A 56 0.60 3.10 9.92
N PHE A 57 -0.24 2.12 10.22
CA PHE A 57 -1.61 2.02 9.70
C PHE A 57 -2.49 1.19 10.63
N LEU A 58 -3.81 1.33 10.48
CA LEU A 58 -4.79 0.50 11.18
C LEU A 58 -5.18 -0.70 10.33
N GLN A 59 -5.17 -1.87 10.96
CA GLN A 59 -5.66 -3.11 10.38
C GLN A 59 -6.98 -3.49 11.05
N SER A 60 -7.99 -3.80 10.23
CA SER A 60 -9.22 -4.43 10.70
C SER A 60 -9.08 -5.94 10.65
N ALA A 61 -9.68 -6.67 11.60
CA ALA A 61 -9.73 -8.14 11.61
C ALA A 61 -10.59 -8.76 10.47
N ARG A 62 -11.13 -7.96 9.55
CA ARG A 62 -11.95 -8.46 8.43
C ARG A 62 -11.08 -8.60 7.17
N ASP A 63 -10.79 -9.85 6.81
CA ASP A 63 -9.85 -10.24 5.74
C ASP A 63 -10.32 -10.03 4.29
N ASN A 64 -11.50 -9.45 4.04
CA ASN A 64 -12.04 -9.31 2.69
C ASN A 64 -12.04 -7.87 2.19
N ASP A 65 -10.87 -7.24 2.21
CA ASP A 65 -10.68 -5.93 1.61
C ASP A 65 -10.35 -6.05 0.12
N THR A 66 -11.34 -5.76 -0.73
CA THR A 66 -11.19 -5.70 -2.18
C THR A 66 -10.07 -4.74 -2.59
N LEU A 67 -9.87 -3.63 -1.85
CA LEU A 67 -8.81 -2.68 -2.16
C LEU A 67 -7.42 -3.29 -1.97
N SER A 68 -7.20 -3.97 -0.85
CA SER A 68 -5.95 -4.68 -0.59
C SER A 68 -5.62 -5.69 -1.69
N ARG A 69 -6.63 -6.42 -2.19
CA ARG A 69 -6.47 -7.34 -3.34
C ARG A 69 -6.04 -6.59 -4.60
N ASP A 70 -6.74 -5.52 -4.95
CA ASP A 70 -6.45 -4.73 -6.16
C ASP A 70 -5.03 -4.14 -6.11
N ILE A 71 -4.58 -3.68 -4.94
CA ILE A 71 -3.21 -3.20 -4.71
C ILE A 71 -2.19 -4.33 -4.91
N CYS A 72 -2.45 -5.53 -4.38
CA CYS A 72 -1.56 -6.67 -4.57
C CYS A 72 -1.47 -7.10 -6.05
N ILE A 73 -2.59 -7.08 -6.78
CA ILE A 73 -2.60 -7.37 -8.22
C ILE A 73 -1.78 -6.33 -8.97
N PHE A 74 -2.04 -5.04 -8.72
CA PHE A 74 -1.29 -3.95 -9.34
C PHE A 74 0.21 -4.06 -9.10
N LEU A 75 0.63 -4.20 -7.84
CA LEU A 75 2.05 -4.33 -7.48
C LEU A 75 2.65 -5.61 -8.07
N GLY A 76 1.94 -6.74 -8.01
CA GLY A 76 2.42 -8.01 -8.55
C GLY A 76 2.69 -7.94 -10.05
N VAL A 77 1.75 -7.38 -10.82
CA VAL A 77 1.91 -7.19 -12.27
C VAL A 77 3.03 -6.20 -12.56
N LEU A 78 3.06 -5.05 -11.87
CA LEU A 78 4.10 -4.03 -12.07
C LEU A 78 5.49 -4.60 -11.79
N CYS A 79 5.67 -5.29 -10.66
CA CYS A 79 6.95 -5.91 -10.29
C CYS A 79 7.38 -6.93 -11.34
N TYR A 80 6.47 -7.78 -11.82
CA TYR A 80 6.78 -8.77 -12.83
C TYR A 80 7.23 -8.14 -14.16
N GLU A 81 6.51 -7.13 -14.66
CA GLU A 81 6.89 -6.51 -15.93
C GLU A 81 8.22 -5.73 -15.81
N MET A 82 8.50 -5.13 -14.65
CA MET A 82 9.79 -4.47 -14.39
C MET A 82 10.96 -5.47 -14.26
N ASP A 83 10.72 -6.63 -13.64
CA ASP A 83 11.71 -7.71 -13.56
C ASP A 83 12.09 -8.25 -14.94
N ARG A 84 11.11 -8.34 -15.86
CA ARG A 84 11.36 -8.70 -17.27
C ARG A 84 12.24 -7.69 -18.00
N GLU A 85 12.22 -6.43 -17.60
CA GLU A 85 13.13 -5.40 -18.10
C GLU A 85 14.51 -5.44 -17.42
N GLY A 86 14.73 -6.34 -16.45
CA GLY A 86 15.97 -6.52 -15.71
C GLY A 86 16.20 -5.48 -14.61
N LYS A 87 15.14 -4.78 -14.18
CA LYS A 87 15.22 -3.75 -13.13
C LYS A 87 15.17 -4.35 -11.74
N ASN A 88 15.91 -3.75 -10.80
CA ASN A 88 15.83 -4.14 -9.39
C ASN A 88 14.56 -3.52 -8.77
N ILE A 89 13.49 -4.32 -8.69
CA ILE A 89 12.18 -3.91 -8.17
C ILE A 89 12.28 -3.16 -6.83
N MET A 90 13.07 -3.68 -5.88
CA MET A 90 13.14 -3.11 -4.53
C MET A 90 13.79 -1.72 -4.53
N GLU A 91 14.76 -1.51 -5.42
CA GLU A 91 15.44 -0.23 -5.60
C GLU A 91 14.53 0.76 -6.33
N GLU A 92 13.85 0.31 -7.38
CA GLU A 92 12.91 1.12 -8.15
C GLU A 92 11.76 1.64 -7.26
N LEU A 93 11.08 0.74 -6.54
CA LEU A 93 9.97 1.11 -5.66
C LEU A 93 10.41 1.97 -4.47
N SER A 94 11.67 1.85 -4.01
CA SER A 94 12.13 2.59 -2.83
C SER A 94 12.69 3.97 -3.15
N PHE A 95 13.29 4.17 -4.34
CA PHE A 95 14.10 5.36 -4.61
C PHE A 95 13.74 6.10 -5.90
N HIS A 96 13.02 5.47 -6.82
CA HIS A 96 12.75 6.04 -8.13
C HIS A 96 11.38 6.70 -8.22
N THR A 97 11.27 7.58 -9.21
CA THR A 97 10.01 8.20 -9.61
C THR A 97 9.48 7.52 -10.87
N PHE A 98 8.16 7.35 -10.93
CA PHE A 98 7.46 6.64 -11.99
C PHE A 98 6.60 7.64 -12.75
N ALA A 99 6.76 7.69 -14.07
CA ALA A 99 5.81 8.37 -14.92
C ALA A 99 4.54 7.53 -15.04
N TYR A 100 3.36 8.16 -14.91
CA TYR A 100 2.09 7.45 -15.08
C TYR A 100 2.01 6.80 -16.47
N GLU A 101 2.44 7.50 -17.51
CA GLU A 101 2.42 6.98 -18.89
C GLU A 101 3.25 5.70 -19.05
N ASP A 102 4.42 5.63 -18.42
CA ASP A 102 5.28 4.45 -18.50
C ASP A 102 4.65 3.25 -17.79
N VAL A 103 4.05 3.47 -16.62
CA VAL A 103 3.32 2.41 -15.88
C VAL A 103 2.09 1.96 -16.66
N GLU A 104 1.33 2.88 -17.25
CA GLU A 104 0.17 2.55 -18.09
C GLU A 104 0.59 1.69 -19.30
N ARG A 105 1.68 2.05 -19.97
CA ARG A 105 2.23 1.28 -21.09
C ARG A 105 2.62 -0.14 -20.65
N LEU A 106 3.25 -0.30 -19.49
CA LEU A 106 3.59 -1.62 -18.94
C LEU A 106 2.33 -2.46 -18.68
N LEU A 107 1.29 -1.87 -18.10
CA LEU A 107 0.05 -2.57 -17.80
C LEU A 107 -0.73 -2.95 -19.07
N GLU A 108 -0.73 -2.11 -20.09
CA GLU A 108 -1.41 -2.38 -21.37
C GLU A 108 -0.73 -3.48 -22.18
N LEU A 109 0.60 -3.56 -22.11
CA LEU A 109 1.41 -4.58 -22.77
C LEU A 109 1.64 -5.82 -21.89
N SER A 110 1.08 -5.83 -20.67
CA SER A 110 1.33 -6.90 -19.70
C SER A 110 0.82 -8.25 -20.19
N SER A 111 1.56 -9.29 -19.84
CA SER A 111 1.12 -10.68 -20.06
C SER A 111 -0.03 -11.09 -19.12
N PHE A 112 -0.36 -10.28 -18.11
CA PHE A 112 -1.46 -10.48 -17.17
C PHE A 112 -2.71 -9.63 -17.49
N ARG A 113 -2.85 -9.21 -18.74
CA ARG A 113 -3.96 -8.33 -19.17
C ARG A 113 -5.35 -8.86 -18.77
N GLU A 114 -5.60 -10.16 -18.87
CA GLU A 114 -6.89 -10.75 -18.46
C GLU A 114 -7.18 -10.55 -16.96
N VAL A 115 -6.15 -10.62 -16.10
CA VAL A 115 -6.28 -10.37 -14.66
C VAL A 115 -6.57 -8.90 -14.39
N LEU A 116 -5.90 -8.00 -15.11
CA LEU A 116 -6.14 -6.56 -15.01
C LEU A 116 -7.57 -6.22 -15.46
N GLU A 117 -8.04 -6.80 -16.57
CA GLU A 117 -9.39 -6.57 -17.10
C GLU A 117 -10.49 -7.12 -16.18
N ALA A 118 -10.23 -8.23 -15.49
CA ALA A 118 -11.11 -8.78 -14.46
C ALA A 118 -11.16 -7.93 -13.17
N THR A 119 -10.15 -7.08 -12.95
CA THR A 119 -10.02 -6.25 -11.74
C THR A 119 -10.64 -4.88 -11.98
N LYS A 120 -11.79 -4.59 -11.36
CA LYS A 120 -12.61 -3.39 -11.65
C LYS A 120 -11.83 -2.07 -11.61
N SER A 121 -10.91 -1.92 -10.66
CA SER A 121 -10.09 -0.71 -10.48
C SER A 121 -8.91 -0.61 -11.44
N LEU A 122 -8.53 -1.70 -12.13
CA LEU A 122 -7.36 -1.76 -13.02
C LEU A 122 -7.72 -2.00 -14.50
N ARG A 123 -8.98 -2.32 -14.77
CA ARG A 123 -9.47 -2.78 -16.07
C ARG A 123 -9.13 -1.88 -17.26
N ASP A 124 -9.22 -0.57 -17.08
CA ASP A 124 -9.07 0.40 -18.15
C ASP A 124 -8.38 1.68 -17.63
N GLY A 125 -7.84 2.49 -18.54
CA GLY A 125 -7.11 3.72 -18.18
C GLY A 125 -7.88 4.68 -17.27
N PRO A 126 -9.18 4.96 -17.52
CA PRO A 126 -10.01 5.73 -16.58
C PRO A 126 -10.11 5.12 -15.17
N SER A 127 -10.33 3.80 -15.07
CA SER A 127 -10.32 3.10 -13.79
C SER A 127 -8.96 3.22 -13.08
N ARG A 128 -7.85 3.03 -13.81
CA ARG A 128 -6.49 3.13 -13.25
C ARG A 128 -6.14 4.53 -12.78
N ARG A 129 -6.59 5.59 -13.47
CA ARG A 129 -6.47 6.96 -12.97
C ARG A 129 -7.13 7.14 -11.60
N ASN A 130 -8.37 6.66 -11.44
CA ASN A 130 -9.05 6.67 -10.15
C ASN A 130 -8.31 5.84 -9.10
N PHE A 131 -7.72 4.72 -9.50
CA PHE A 131 -6.90 3.89 -8.65
C PHE A 131 -5.64 4.63 -8.15
N TYR A 132 -4.92 5.35 -9.02
CA TYR A 132 -3.79 6.19 -8.57
C TYR A 132 -4.22 7.30 -7.60
N HIS A 133 -5.38 7.94 -7.82
CA HIS A 133 -5.92 8.89 -6.83
C HIS A 133 -6.20 8.23 -5.48
N LEU A 134 -6.69 6.99 -5.49
CA LEU A 134 -6.92 6.22 -4.28
C LEU A 134 -5.58 5.87 -3.58
N LEU A 135 -4.57 5.40 -4.31
CA LEU A 135 -3.23 5.14 -3.76
C LEU A 135 -2.64 6.39 -3.11
N ALA A 136 -2.78 7.56 -3.76
CA ALA A 136 -2.31 8.82 -3.24
C ALA A 136 -3.05 9.22 -1.95
N ARG A 137 -4.38 9.09 -1.95
CA ARG A 137 -5.19 9.36 -0.74
C ARG A 137 -4.81 8.45 0.42
N ARG A 138 -4.47 7.19 0.14
CA ARG A 138 -4.01 6.21 1.13
C ARG A 138 -2.55 6.40 1.54
N ARG A 139 -1.83 7.37 0.97
CA ARG A 139 -0.40 7.60 1.18
C ARG A 139 0.45 6.38 0.84
N LEU A 140 0.08 5.66 -0.22
CA LEU A 140 0.90 4.59 -0.82
C LEU A 140 1.80 5.12 -1.95
N ILE A 141 1.38 6.23 -2.56
CA ILE A 141 2.21 7.00 -3.47
C ILE A 141 2.16 8.48 -3.08
N ASP A 142 3.25 9.18 -3.38
CA ASP A 142 3.34 10.63 -3.38
C ASP A 142 3.31 11.13 -4.80
N LYS A 143 2.35 12.01 -5.11
CA LYS A 143 2.30 12.71 -6.39
C LYS A 143 3.33 13.83 -6.37
N ILE A 144 4.33 13.75 -7.23
CA ILE A 144 5.37 14.78 -7.35
C ILE A 144 4.84 15.92 -8.23
N ASP A 145 4.21 15.54 -9.34
CA ASP A 145 3.48 16.42 -10.25
C ASP A 145 2.32 15.65 -10.92
N ASP A 146 1.77 16.19 -12.00
CA ASP A 146 0.64 15.59 -12.73
C ASP A 146 1.05 14.35 -13.54
N GLU A 147 2.34 14.20 -13.87
CA GLU A 147 2.88 13.15 -14.73
C GLU A 147 3.64 12.07 -13.95
N VAL A 148 4.12 12.41 -12.76
CA VAL A 148 5.09 11.59 -12.02
C VAL A 148 4.66 11.38 -10.56
N PHE A 149 4.89 10.16 -10.08
CA PHE A 149 4.70 9.80 -8.68
C PHE A 149 5.90 9.01 -8.12
N ARG A 150 5.92 8.83 -6.80
CA ARG A 150 6.87 7.96 -6.10
C ARG A 150 6.11 7.07 -5.12
N PHE A 151 6.55 5.83 -4.91
CA PHE A 151 5.98 5.01 -3.84
C PHE A 151 6.47 5.48 -2.47
N THR A 152 5.55 5.51 -1.51
CA THR A 152 5.91 5.69 -0.09
C THR A 152 6.30 4.33 0.49
N PRO A 153 6.95 4.27 1.66
CA PRO A 153 7.23 2.98 2.32
C PRO A 153 6.03 2.07 2.57
N GLY A 154 4.80 2.61 2.58
CA GLY A 154 3.58 1.85 2.82
C GLY A 154 3.34 0.72 1.80
N HIS A 155 3.92 0.79 0.59
CA HIS A 155 3.83 -0.29 -0.40
C HIS A 155 4.40 -1.62 0.11
N ARG A 156 5.38 -1.58 1.05
CA ARG A 156 6.05 -2.77 1.58
C ARG A 156 5.10 -3.71 2.31
N TYR A 157 4.08 -3.17 2.98
CA TYR A 157 3.05 -3.97 3.61
C TYR A 157 2.40 -4.94 2.62
N PHE A 158 2.08 -4.47 1.41
CA PHE A 158 1.44 -5.30 0.39
C PHE A 158 2.41 -6.30 -0.25
N LEU A 159 3.69 -5.95 -0.38
CA LEU A 159 4.72 -6.90 -0.83
C LEU A 159 4.92 -8.03 0.20
N GLU A 160 4.97 -7.70 1.49
CA GLU A 160 5.07 -8.68 2.58
C GLU A 160 3.83 -9.55 2.65
N PHE A 161 2.63 -8.96 2.54
CA PHE A 161 1.38 -9.68 2.47
C PHE A 161 1.36 -10.68 1.30
N ALA A 162 1.74 -10.25 0.10
CA ALA A 162 1.82 -11.12 -1.08
C ALA A 162 2.83 -12.26 -0.89
N ARG A 163 3.99 -11.98 -0.29
CA ARG A 163 4.98 -13.01 0.05
C ARG A 163 4.43 -14.03 1.05
N GLY A 164 3.72 -13.59 2.08
CA GLY A 164 3.10 -14.47 3.06
C GLY A 164 2.08 -15.43 2.41
N VAL A 165 1.24 -14.91 1.51
CA VAL A 165 0.27 -15.73 0.76
C VAL A 165 0.98 -16.74 -0.15
N ALA A 166 2.07 -16.35 -0.82
CA ALA A 166 2.84 -17.25 -1.68
C ALA A 166 3.50 -18.39 -0.90
N GLN A 167 4.04 -18.12 0.29
CA GLN A 167 4.67 -19.13 1.14
C GLN A 167 3.67 -20.14 1.71
N VAL A 168 2.47 -19.67 2.10
CA VAL A 168 1.40 -20.55 2.57
C VAL A 168 0.93 -21.51 1.46
N ARG A 169 0.95 -21.07 0.19
CA ARG A 169 0.58 -21.91 -0.96
C ARG A 169 1.71 -22.85 -1.38
N GLY A 170 2.95 -22.38 -1.42
CA GLY A 170 4.10 -23.23 -1.77
C GLY A 170 4.36 -24.35 -0.77
N GLY A 171 4.02 -24.16 0.52
CA GLY A 171 4.08 -25.23 1.52
C GLY A 171 2.92 -26.25 1.44
N ALA A 172 1.82 -25.92 0.78
CA ALA A 172 0.71 -26.84 0.56
C ALA A 172 0.94 -27.75 -0.67
N ASP A 173 1.74 -27.29 -1.64
CA ASP A 173 2.11 -28.05 -2.84
C ASP A 173 3.29 -29.03 -2.61
N GLU A 174 3.95 -28.99 -1.44
CA GLU A 174 5.03 -29.92 -1.05
C GLU A 174 4.53 -31.13 -0.22
N GLU A 175 3.23 -31.22 0.09
CA GLU A 175 2.62 -32.31 0.88
C GLU A 175 1.71 -33.28 0.07
N GLU A 176 1.68 -33.21 -1.27
CA GLU A 176 0.99 -34.20 -2.14
C GLU A 176 1.91 -35.28 -2.75
#